data_AF-A0A2G4SIM2-F1
#
_entry.id   AF-A0A2G4SIM2-F1
#
_cell.length_a   1.000
_cell.length_b   1.000
_cell.length_c   1.000
_cell.angle_alpha   90.00
_cell.angle_beta   90.00
_cell.angle_gamma   90.00
#
_symmetry.space_group_name_H-M   'P 1'
#
loop_
_entity.id
_entity.type
_entity.pdbx_description
1 polymer ?
#
loop_
_entity_poly.entity_id
_entity_poly.type
_entity_poly.pdbx_seq_one_letter_code
_entity_poly.pdbx_strand_id
1 'polypeptide(L)'
;MEYIRVPFDEKEYEQLDFQLESFPDADFLHSDDYRRYSKVAKLRALDYTYHKKNLYAMNNNGGRNTAIQHGKSIPNAKWIMPFDGNCYLSNNGFKEIRAQLEKYGKDTKYFVVPMTRLLNNSVLLNNLDERPKTPEEPQIIFRYDASEEYNLNMRYGRRSKLELLWRLGALENRRLNRPTVPWEPAERPYSKDKGNFKNIGWVFRLFSGNPQQEENKKEASSIRAFNRLLAIQSSLDSLDESIAR
;
A
#
# COMPACT_ATOMS: atom_id res chain seq x y z
N MET A 1 -5.30 12.42 23.09
CA MET A 1 -4.75 11.22 22.43
C MET A 1 -3.51 11.68 21.70
N GLU A 2 -2.35 11.12 22.03
CA GLU A 2 -1.07 11.52 21.43
C GLU A 2 -0.94 10.81 20.07
N TYR A 3 -0.59 11.56 19.03
CA TYR A 3 -0.38 11.03 17.68
C TYR A 3 1.06 11.29 17.25
N ILE A 4 1.62 10.36 16.49
CA ILE A 4 2.92 10.55 15.87
C ILE A 4 2.70 11.23 14.52
N ARG A 5 3.24 12.43 14.39
CA ARG A 5 3.24 13.16 13.13
C ARG A 5 4.54 12.88 12.40
N VAL A 6 4.44 12.29 11.22
CA VAL A 6 5.53 12.35 10.24
C VAL A 6 5.53 13.76 9.66
N PRO A 7 6.60 14.55 9.82
CA PRO A 7 6.63 15.92 9.32
C PRO A 7 6.63 15.95 7.80
N PHE A 8 6.11 17.04 7.24
CA PHE A 8 6.29 17.42 5.86
C PHE A 8 7.11 18.71 5.87
N ASP A 9 8.34 18.65 5.36
CA ASP A 9 9.19 19.81 5.17
C ASP A 9 9.04 20.31 3.73
N GLU A 10 8.50 21.52 3.58
CA GLU A 10 8.29 22.17 2.28
C GLU A 10 9.61 22.40 1.54
N LYS A 11 10.69 22.78 2.26
CA LYS A 11 11.99 23.07 1.63
C LYS A 11 12.64 21.81 1.06
N GLU A 12 12.48 20.67 1.72
CA GLU A 12 12.94 19.39 1.20
C GLU A 12 12.12 19.00 -0.04
N TYR A 13 10.79 19.23 -0.03
CA TYR A 13 9.92 18.93 -1.16
C TYR A 13 10.21 19.81 -2.39
N GLU A 14 10.47 21.10 -2.21
CA GLU A 14 10.82 22.04 -3.29
C GLU A 14 12.07 21.62 -4.06
N GLN A 15 13.01 20.95 -3.40
CA GLN A 15 14.23 20.45 -4.03
C GLN A 15 14.00 19.20 -4.90
N LEU A 16 12.82 18.58 -4.83
CA LEU A 16 12.49 17.39 -5.59
C LEU A 16 11.99 17.76 -6.99
N ASP A 17 12.73 17.32 -8.00
CA ASP A 17 12.37 17.51 -9.41
C ASP A 17 11.64 16.29 -10.01
N PHE A 18 11.05 16.49 -11.19
CA PHE A 18 10.47 15.44 -12.01
C PHE A 18 11.57 14.53 -12.59
N GLN A 19 11.33 13.22 -12.53
CA GLN A 19 12.25 12.21 -13.03
C GLN A 19 12.07 12.02 -14.54
N LEU A 20 12.75 12.83 -15.34
CA LEU A 20 12.71 12.81 -16.81
C LEU A 20 13.90 12.03 -17.40
N GLU A 21 15.02 12.02 -16.69
CA GLU A 21 16.31 11.44 -17.08
C GLU A 21 16.32 9.91 -17.15
N SER A 22 15.30 9.25 -16.58
CA SER A 22 15.23 7.79 -16.51
C SER A 22 14.42 7.15 -17.64
N PHE A 23 13.88 7.96 -18.56
CA PHE A 23 13.31 7.45 -19.80
C PHE A 23 14.42 7.09 -20.82
N PRO A 24 14.14 6.15 -21.74
CA PRO A 24 15.13 5.73 -22.74
C PRO A 24 15.56 6.86 -23.68
N ASP A 25 14.68 7.84 -23.92
CA ASP A 25 14.93 9.01 -24.78
C ASP A 25 14.81 10.31 -23.98
N ALA A 26 15.72 11.26 -24.21
CA ALA A 26 15.73 12.55 -23.53
C ALA A 26 14.45 13.38 -23.72
N ASP A 27 13.72 13.15 -24.82
CA ASP A 27 12.45 13.81 -25.14
C ASP A 27 11.29 12.79 -25.26
N PHE A 28 11.33 11.74 -24.44
CA PHE A 28 10.38 10.63 -24.51
C PHE A 28 8.91 11.08 -24.47
N LEU A 29 8.57 12.10 -23.67
CA LEU A 29 7.19 12.57 -23.55
C LEU A 29 6.67 13.28 -24.81
N HIS A 30 7.54 13.68 -25.74
CA HIS A 30 7.14 14.22 -27.04
C HIS A 30 7.32 13.22 -28.20
N SER A 31 7.95 12.07 -27.93
CA SER A 31 8.21 11.01 -28.91
C SER A 31 6.93 10.43 -29.54
N ASP A 32 7.08 9.88 -30.75
CA ASP A 32 5.99 9.16 -31.42
C ASP A 32 5.54 7.92 -30.64
N ASP A 33 6.44 7.27 -29.93
CA ASP A 33 6.14 6.12 -29.09
C ASP A 33 5.19 6.50 -27.96
N TYR A 34 5.50 7.58 -27.23
CA TYR A 34 4.60 8.08 -26.20
C TYR A 34 3.26 8.54 -26.78
N ARG A 35 3.24 9.21 -27.94
CA ARG A 35 1.99 9.61 -28.61
C ARG A 35 1.07 8.44 -28.88
N ARG A 36 1.63 7.28 -29.27
CA ARG A 36 0.92 6.02 -29.56
C ARG A 36 0.45 5.28 -28.30
N TYR A 37 0.92 5.65 -27.11
CA TYR A 37 0.49 5.00 -25.86
C TYR A 37 -1.01 5.21 -25.61
N SER A 38 -1.66 4.16 -25.08
CA SER A 38 -3.01 4.27 -24.53
C SER A 38 -3.04 5.31 -23.39
N LYS A 39 -4.22 5.87 -23.09
CA LYS A 39 -4.40 6.83 -21.97
C LYS A 39 -3.80 6.32 -20.65
N VAL A 40 -3.98 5.03 -20.35
CA VAL A 40 -3.45 4.41 -19.12
C VAL A 40 -1.93 4.29 -19.16
N ALA A 41 -1.35 3.97 -20.31
CA ALA A 41 0.10 3.89 -20.47
C ALA A 41 0.76 5.28 -20.37
N LYS A 42 0.12 6.31 -20.95
CA LYS A 42 0.54 7.72 -20.79
C LYS A 42 0.54 8.13 -19.32
N LEU A 43 -0.55 7.90 -18.59
CA LEU A 43 -0.61 8.19 -17.15
C LEU A 43 0.42 7.43 -16.32
N ARG A 44 0.81 6.22 -16.71
CA ARG A 44 1.87 5.47 -16.01
C ARG A 44 3.25 6.05 -16.24
N ALA A 45 3.52 6.53 -17.45
CA ALA A 45 4.76 7.25 -17.73
C ALA A 45 4.78 8.57 -16.96
N LEU A 46 3.68 9.33 -16.97
CA LEU A 46 3.57 10.55 -16.15
C LEU A 46 3.72 10.23 -14.66
N ASP A 47 2.97 9.30 -14.06
CA ASP A 47 3.13 8.91 -12.65
C ASP A 47 4.57 8.54 -12.26
N TYR A 48 5.37 8.07 -13.21
CA TYR A 48 6.79 7.84 -12.97
C TYR A 48 7.63 9.12 -12.92
N THR A 49 7.32 10.15 -13.74
CA THR A 49 8.00 11.45 -13.62
C THR A 49 7.81 12.04 -12.22
N TYR A 50 6.66 11.81 -11.58
CA TYR A 50 6.36 12.24 -10.22
C TYR A 50 6.98 11.33 -9.14
N HIS A 51 7.88 10.40 -9.46
CA HIS A 51 8.31 9.36 -8.52
C HIS A 51 8.83 9.89 -7.19
N LYS A 52 9.79 10.83 -7.22
CA LYS A 52 10.40 11.43 -6.02
C LYS A 52 9.37 12.24 -5.23
N LYS A 53 8.59 13.08 -5.90
CA LYS A 53 7.52 13.88 -5.29
C LYS A 53 6.44 13.01 -4.63
N ASN A 54 6.00 11.93 -5.28
CA ASN A 54 5.03 10.97 -4.74
C ASN A 54 5.59 10.23 -3.51
N LEU A 55 6.85 9.77 -3.57
CA LEU A 55 7.52 9.16 -2.41
C LEU A 55 7.50 10.07 -1.19
N TYR A 56 7.78 11.36 -1.39
CA TYR A 56 7.83 12.34 -0.31
C TYR A 56 6.45 12.76 0.20
N ALA A 57 5.55 13.17 -0.69
CA ALA A 57 4.27 13.75 -0.28
C ALA A 57 3.25 12.70 0.19
N MET A 58 3.16 11.56 -0.50
CA MET A 58 2.20 10.50 -0.13
C MET A 58 2.76 9.60 0.98
N ASN A 59 4.07 9.33 0.95
CA ASN A 59 4.88 8.64 1.95
C ASN A 59 4.20 7.48 2.70
N ASN A 60 3.41 6.67 1.99
CA ASN A 60 2.58 5.64 2.62
C ASN A 60 3.42 4.55 3.31
N ASN A 61 4.55 4.18 2.71
CA ASN A 61 5.47 3.20 3.27
C ASN A 61 6.31 3.80 4.40
N GLY A 62 6.68 5.09 4.35
CA GLY A 62 7.30 5.78 5.49
C GLY A 62 6.36 5.82 6.69
N GLY A 63 5.08 6.17 6.49
CA GLY A 63 4.07 6.11 7.56
C GLY A 63 3.92 4.71 8.17
N ARG A 64 3.90 3.66 7.36
CA ARG A 64 3.87 2.26 7.84
C ARG A 64 5.12 1.89 8.62
N ASN A 65 6.31 2.25 8.13
CA ASN A 65 7.56 1.97 8.81
C ASN A 65 7.69 2.76 10.11
N THR A 66 7.24 4.02 10.16
CA THR A 66 7.15 4.81 11.40
C THR A 66 6.26 4.12 12.42
N ALA A 67 5.09 3.60 12.01
CA ALA A 67 4.22 2.83 12.90
C ALA A 67 4.89 1.54 13.42
N ILE A 68 5.67 0.85 12.57
CA ILE A 68 6.47 -0.31 12.97
C ILE A 68 7.52 0.10 14.02
N GLN A 69 8.32 1.12 13.74
CA GLN A 69 9.39 1.57 14.64
C GLN A 69 8.83 2.05 15.99
N HIS A 70 7.72 2.80 15.96
CA HIS A 70 7.04 3.20 17.18
C HIS A 70 6.53 1.98 17.96
N GLY A 71 5.88 1.03 17.30
CA GLY A 71 5.43 -0.19 17.95
C GLY A 71 6.55 -0.96 18.63
N LYS A 72 7.75 -0.99 18.01
CA LYS A 72 8.96 -1.58 18.58
C LYS A 72 9.54 -0.80 19.77
N SER A 73 9.34 0.51 19.83
CA SER A 73 9.83 1.34 20.93
C SER A 73 8.97 1.24 22.20
N ILE A 74 7.74 0.72 22.10
CA ILE A 74 6.85 0.58 23.25
C ILE A 74 7.27 -0.64 24.10
N PRO A 75 7.57 -0.47 25.39
CA PRO A 75 7.89 -1.59 26.27
C PRO A 75 6.75 -2.62 26.31
N ASN A 76 7.09 -3.90 26.21
CA ASN A 76 6.16 -5.03 26.23
C ASN A 76 5.17 -5.13 25.05
N ALA A 77 5.24 -4.24 24.06
CA ALA A 77 4.48 -4.41 22.83
C ALA A 77 5.00 -5.63 22.07
N LYS A 78 4.13 -6.63 21.83
CA LYS A 78 4.48 -7.87 21.11
C LYS A 78 4.11 -7.82 19.64
N TRP A 79 3.06 -7.09 19.31
CA TRP A 79 2.39 -7.11 18.01
C TRP A 79 2.15 -5.69 17.53
N ILE A 80 2.45 -5.45 16.26
CA ILE A 80 2.37 -4.13 15.63
C ILE A 80 1.50 -4.26 14.39
N MET A 81 0.44 -3.46 14.31
CA MET A 81 -0.61 -3.58 13.29
C MET A 81 -0.72 -2.31 12.43
N PRO A 82 0.22 -2.07 11.49
CA PRO A 82 0.20 -0.91 10.59
C PRO A 82 -0.86 -1.07 9.48
N PHE A 83 -2.13 -1.18 9.87
CA PHE A 83 -3.26 -1.38 8.96
C PHE A 83 -3.60 -0.09 8.21
N ASP A 84 -4.28 -0.23 7.07
CA ASP A 84 -4.77 0.93 6.34
C ASP A 84 -5.82 1.70 7.17
N GLY A 85 -5.85 3.03 7.06
CA GLY A 85 -6.69 3.91 7.90
C GLY A 85 -8.20 3.72 7.76
N ASN A 86 -8.66 2.96 6.76
CA ASN A 86 -10.07 2.59 6.57
C ASN A 86 -10.37 1.13 6.94
N CYS A 87 -9.44 0.45 7.61
CA CYS A 87 -9.70 -0.88 8.18
C CYS A 87 -10.59 -0.74 9.41
N TYR A 88 -11.55 -1.66 9.51
CA TYR A 88 -12.44 -1.85 10.65
C TYR A 88 -12.24 -3.26 11.19
N LEU A 89 -11.89 -3.33 12.47
CA LEU A 89 -11.74 -4.57 13.23
C LEU A 89 -13.08 -4.88 13.90
N SER A 90 -13.77 -5.90 13.41
CA SER A 90 -14.95 -6.42 14.10
C SER A 90 -14.56 -7.22 15.35
N ASN A 91 -15.52 -7.46 16.23
CA ASN A 91 -15.28 -8.14 17.50
C ASN A 91 -14.77 -9.57 17.30
N ASN A 92 -15.42 -10.36 16.44
CA ASN A 92 -15.02 -11.74 16.15
C ASN A 92 -13.73 -11.78 15.34
N GLY A 93 -13.53 -10.86 14.39
CA GLY A 93 -12.28 -10.72 13.65
C GLY A 93 -11.10 -10.47 14.59
N PHE A 94 -11.25 -9.54 15.53
CA PHE A 94 -10.21 -9.23 16.52
C PHE A 94 -10.00 -10.37 17.54
N LYS A 95 -11.08 -11.02 18.00
CA LYS A 95 -10.98 -12.21 18.86
C LYS A 95 -10.21 -13.33 18.19
N GLU A 96 -10.46 -13.61 16.91
CA GLU A 96 -9.72 -14.61 16.14
C GLU A 96 -8.24 -14.20 16.02
N ILE A 97 -7.95 -12.94 15.67
CA ILE A 97 -6.58 -12.43 15.60
C ILE A 97 -5.87 -12.68 16.93
N ARG A 98 -6.44 -12.26 18.06
CA ARG A 98 -5.81 -12.42 19.38
C ARG A 98 -5.53 -13.88 19.72
N ALA A 99 -6.52 -14.76 19.55
CA ALA A 99 -6.37 -16.19 19.84
C ALA A 99 -5.26 -16.84 18.98
N GLN A 100 -5.14 -16.43 17.71
CA GLN A 100 -4.12 -16.99 16.81
C GLN A 100 -2.74 -16.39 17.04
N LEU A 101 -2.64 -15.12 17.45
CA LEU A 101 -1.38 -14.53 17.90
C LEU A 101 -0.85 -15.23 19.17
N GLU A 102 -1.72 -15.55 20.12
CA GLU A 102 -1.36 -16.34 21.31
C GLU A 102 -0.90 -17.75 20.93
N LYS A 103 -1.60 -18.40 20.01
CA LYS A 103 -1.32 -19.78 19.58
C LYS A 103 -0.02 -19.92 18.79
N TYR A 104 0.26 -19.02 17.86
CA TYR A 104 1.36 -19.17 16.89
C TYR A 104 2.50 -18.17 17.09
N GLY A 105 2.33 -17.18 17.95
CA GLY A 105 3.23 -16.03 18.06
C GLY A 105 4.63 -16.32 18.59
N LYS A 106 4.84 -17.49 19.21
CA LYS A 106 6.16 -17.93 19.67
C LYS A 106 7.12 -18.16 18.50
N ASP A 107 6.61 -18.73 17.41
CA ASP A 107 7.45 -19.16 16.28
C ASP A 107 7.18 -18.37 14.99
N THR A 108 6.10 -17.58 14.97
CA THR A 108 5.69 -16.80 13.80
C THR A 108 5.96 -15.30 13.98
N LYS A 109 6.66 -14.68 13.02
CA LYS A 109 6.98 -13.24 13.03
C LYS A 109 5.97 -12.36 12.30
N TYR A 110 5.32 -12.90 11.27
CA TYR A 110 4.40 -12.14 10.42
C TYR A 110 3.02 -12.78 10.40
N PHE A 111 1.97 -11.96 10.44
CA PHE A 111 0.62 -12.46 10.32
C PHE A 111 -0.15 -11.69 9.26
N VAL A 112 -0.64 -12.42 8.27
CA VAL A 112 -1.39 -11.89 7.15
C VAL A 112 -2.85 -11.90 7.52
N VAL A 113 -3.50 -10.73 7.48
CA VAL A 113 -4.89 -10.55 7.89
C VAL A 113 -5.74 -10.28 6.66
N PRO A 114 -6.52 -11.26 6.18
CA PRO A 114 -7.36 -11.10 5.01
C PRO A 114 -8.35 -9.94 5.17
N MET A 115 -8.62 -9.23 4.07
CA MET A 115 -9.48 -8.05 4.07
C MET A 115 -10.64 -8.22 3.08
N THR A 116 -11.80 -7.66 3.40
CA THR A 116 -12.90 -7.51 2.45
C THR A 116 -13.40 -6.08 2.42
N ARG A 117 -13.77 -5.59 1.23
CA ARG A 117 -14.39 -4.26 1.07
C ARG A 117 -15.88 -4.35 1.35
N LEU A 118 -16.37 -3.39 2.12
CA LEU A 118 -17.80 -3.17 2.27
C LEU A 118 -18.32 -2.26 1.16
N LEU A 119 -19.52 -2.57 0.68
CA LEU A 119 -20.28 -1.70 -0.23
C LEU A 119 -21.22 -0.76 0.54
N ASN A 120 -21.48 -1.08 1.80
CA ASN A 120 -22.32 -0.30 2.71
C ASN A 120 -21.83 -0.54 4.13
N ASN A 121 -21.54 0.53 4.89
CA ASN A 121 -21.03 0.41 6.25
C ASN A 121 -22.12 -0.04 7.25
N SER A 122 -23.40 0.20 6.96
CA SER A 122 -24.51 -0.17 7.85
C SER A 122 -24.63 -1.68 8.06
N VAL A 123 -24.04 -2.50 7.19
CA VAL A 123 -24.01 -3.97 7.37
C VAL A 123 -23.29 -4.37 8.67
N LEU A 124 -22.36 -3.56 9.16
CA LEU A 124 -21.67 -3.78 10.42
C LEU A 124 -22.54 -3.50 11.65
N LEU A 125 -23.62 -2.72 11.50
CA LEU A 125 -24.56 -2.43 12.58
C LEU A 125 -25.51 -3.62 12.84
N ASN A 126 -25.70 -4.48 11.84
CA ASN A 126 -26.62 -5.61 11.89
C ASN A 126 -25.97 -6.92 12.38
N ASN A 127 -24.80 -6.84 13.05
CA ASN A 127 -24.07 -7.99 13.60
C ASN A 127 -23.67 -9.08 12.57
N LEU A 128 -23.45 -8.71 11.30
CA LEU A 128 -22.72 -9.57 10.34
C LEU A 128 -21.23 -9.61 10.73
N ASP A 129 -20.94 -10.25 11.84
CA ASP A 129 -19.58 -10.50 12.33
C ASP A 129 -19.14 -11.94 11.99
N GLU A 130 -19.51 -12.36 10.79
CA GLU A 130 -19.10 -13.63 10.19
C GLU A 130 -17.86 -13.42 9.31
N ARG A 131 -17.04 -14.47 9.20
CA ARG A 131 -15.84 -14.41 8.37
C ARG A 131 -16.21 -14.25 6.89
N PRO A 132 -15.85 -13.14 6.24
CA PRO A 132 -16.25 -12.88 4.87
C PRO A 132 -15.32 -13.59 3.86
N LYS A 133 -15.73 -13.61 2.59
CA LYS A 133 -14.79 -13.85 1.49
C LYS A 133 -13.87 -12.64 1.34
N THR A 134 -12.57 -12.89 1.21
CA THR A 134 -11.51 -11.86 1.30
C THR A 134 -10.61 -11.87 0.05
N PRO A 135 -11.14 -11.43 -1.11
CA PRO A 135 -10.38 -11.40 -2.36
C PRO A 135 -9.37 -10.25 -2.45
N GLU A 136 -9.38 -9.33 -1.47
CA GLU A 136 -8.58 -8.11 -1.47
C GLU A 136 -7.15 -8.35 -0.97
N GLU A 137 -6.29 -7.35 -1.23
CA GLU A 137 -4.96 -7.29 -0.62
C GLU A 137 -5.07 -7.32 0.91
N PRO A 138 -4.43 -8.29 1.59
CA PRO A 138 -4.51 -8.43 3.03
C PRO A 138 -3.67 -7.35 3.77
N GLN A 139 -3.90 -7.22 5.07
CA GLN A 139 -3.05 -6.45 5.98
C GLN A 139 -1.95 -7.34 6.59
N ILE A 140 -0.95 -6.73 7.23
CA ILE A 140 0.17 -7.44 7.85
C ILE A 140 0.34 -6.97 9.29
N ILE A 141 0.44 -7.92 10.22
CA ILE A 141 0.86 -7.71 11.60
C ILE A 141 2.31 -8.18 11.74
N PHE A 142 3.11 -7.43 12.48
CA PHE A 142 4.51 -7.70 12.75
C PHE A 142 4.67 -8.09 14.22
N ARG A 143 5.51 -9.08 14.49
CA ARG A 143 6.08 -9.26 15.82
C ARG A 143 7.09 -8.15 16.10
N TYR A 144 7.27 -7.80 17.36
CA TYR A 144 8.19 -6.73 17.78
C TYR A 144 9.65 -6.94 17.31
N ASP A 145 10.10 -8.18 17.12
CA ASP A 145 11.45 -8.55 16.65
C ASP A 145 11.52 -8.85 15.14
N ALA A 146 10.44 -8.60 14.40
CA ALA A 146 10.41 -8.76 12.95
C ALA A 146 11.37 -7.78 12.26
N SER A 147 12.19 -8.24 11.29
CA SER A 147 13.19 -7.38 10.64
C SER A 147 12.73 -6.71 9.36
N GLU A 148 11.75 -7.30 8.64
CA GLU A 148 11.19 -6.70 7.43
C GLU A 148 10.47 -5.37 7.67
N GLU A 149 10.50 -4.56 6.64
CA GLU A 149 9.87 -3.24 6.55
C GLU A 149 9.35 -3.03 5.12
N TYR A 150 8.46 -2.06 4.97
CA TYR A 150 7.97 -1.65 3.65
C TYR A 150 9.06 -0.94 2.87
N ASN A 151 9.14 -1.19 1.55
CA ASN A 151 10.17 -0.60 0.70
C ASN A 151 9.94 0.91 0.53
N LEU A 152 10.85 1.75 1.04
CA LEU A 152 10.76 3.20 0.93
C LEU A 152 10.93 3.72 -0.50
N ASN A 153 11.45 2.92 -1.44
CA ASN A 153 11.53 3.27 -2.85
C ASN A 153 10.24 2.92 -3.63
N MET A 154 9.20 2.40 -2.97
CA MET A 154 7.93 2.09 -3.63
C MET A 154 6.86 3.15 -3.37
N ARG A 155 6.60 3.97 -4.39
CA ARG A 155 5.61 5.05 -4.32
C ARG A 155 4.17 4.57 -4.20
N TYR A 156 3.32 5.43 -3.66
CA TYR A 156 1.89 5.15 -3.56
C TYR A 156 1.30 4.91 -4.95
N GLY A 157 0.41 3.92 -5.06
CA GLY A 157 -0.14 3.46 -6.33
C GLY A 157 0.66 2.37 -7.06
N ARG A 158 1.89 2.07 -6.61
CA ARG A 158 2.76 1.03 -7.21
C ARG A 158 3.01 -0.15 -6.27
N ARG A 159 1.94 -0.89 -5.94
CA ARG A 159 2.02 -2.22 -5.29
C ARG A 159 2.87 -2.26 -4.00
N SER A 160 2.92 -1.15 -3.28
CA SER A 160 3.92 -0.92 -2.23
C SER A 160 3.80 -1.85 -1.00
N LYS A 161 2.62 -2.46 -0.79
CA LYS A 161 2.38 -3.52 0.21
C LYS A 161 2.50 -4.93 -0.37
N LEU A 162 2.11 -5.12 -1.64
CA LEU A 162 2.24 -6.42 -2.31
C LEU A 162 3.69 -6.88 -2.37
N GLU A 163 4.64 -5.97 -2.54
CA GLU A 163 6.06 -6.34 -2.52
C GLU A 163 6.46 -7.05 -1.23
N LEU A 164 6.07 -6.52 -0.07
CA LEU A 164 6.38 -7.15 1.20
C LEU A 164 5.67 -8.51 1.34
N LEU A 165 4.42 -8.62 0.92
CA LEU A 165 3.70 -9.91 0.90
C LEU A 165 4.43 -10.94 0.01
N TRP A 166 4.98 -10.52 -1.13
CA TRP A 166 5.79 -11.40 -1.98
C TRP A 166 7.11 -11.79 -1.32
N ARG A 167 7.83 -10.83 -0.72
CA ARG A 167 9.07 -11.10 -0.01
C ARG A 167 8.90 -12.13 1.10
N LEU A 168 7.78 -12.09 1.82
CA LEU A 168 7.42 -13.04 2.86
C LEU A 168 6.96 -14.40 2.32
N GLY A 169 6.66 -14.52 1.02
CA GLY A 169 6.05 -15.71 0.43
C GLY A 169 4.55 -15.86 0.73
N ALA A 170 3.90 -14.80 1.21
CA ALA A 170 2.48 -14.79 1.56
C ALA A 170 1.53 -14.79 0.36
N LEU A 171 2.06 -14.50 -0.83
CA LEU A 171 1.33 -14.55 -2.09
C LEU A 171 2.12 -15.42 -3.06
N GLU A 172 1.68 -16.67 -3.26
CA GLU A 172 2.22 -17.55 -4.30
C GLU A 172 1.39 -17.41 -5.58
N ASN A 173 2.06 -17.15 -6.70
CA ASN A 173 1.51 -17.11 -8.06
C ASN A 173 0.38 -16.09 -8.37
N ARG A 174 0.79 -14.91 -8.83
CA ARG A 174 0.17 -14.28 -10.02
C ARG A 174 1.27 -13.74 -10.93
N ARG A 175 1.66 -14.57 -11.91
CA ARG A 175 2.46 -14.26 -13.10
C ARG A 175 3.16 -12.89 -13.07
N LEU A 176 4.45 -12.95 -12.80
CA LEU A 176 5.52 -11.95 -12.99
C LEU A 176 5.60 -11.33 -14.41
N ASN A 177 4.66 -11.64 -15.32
CA ASN A 177 4.86 -11.38 -16.75
C ASN A 177 4.41 -10.00 -17.21
N ARG A 178 4.28 -9.04 -16.31
CA ARG A 178 4.31 -7.64 -16.73
C ARG A 178 5.63 -7.09 -16.24
N PRO A 179 6.61 -6.86 -17.14
CA PRO A 179 7.81 -6.19 -16.73
C PRO A 179 7.39 -4.91 -16.01
N THR A 180 7.90 -4.76 -14.79
CA THR A 180 8.22 -3.45 -14.26
C THR A 180 8.91 -2.76 -15.42
N VAL A 181 8.25 -1.76 -16.03
CA VAL A 181 8.83 -1.03 -17.17
C VAL A 181 10.26 -0.62 -16.77
N PRO A 182 11.24 -0.58 -17.68
CA PRO A 182 12.67 -0.55 -17.33
C PRO A 182 13.07 0.50 -16.29
N TRP A 183 12.30 1.58 -16.22
CA TRP A 183 12.51 2.71 -15.33
C TRP A 183 11.92 2.53 -13.90
N GLU A 184 11.04 1.56 -13.66
CA GLU A 184 10.46 1.35 -12.34
C GLU A 184 11.42 0.65 -11.36
N PRO A 185 11.33 0.95 -10.05
CA PRO A 185 12.17 0.31 -9.05
C PRO A 185 12.07 -1.22 -9.07
N ALA A 186 13.23 -1.87 -9.01
CA ALA A 186 13.30 -3.31 -8.87
C ALA A 186 12.71 -3.76 -7.52
N GLU A 187 11.98 -4.87 -7.53
CA GLU A 187 11.52 -5.53 -6.32
C GLU A 187 12.72 -6.09 -5.56
N ARG A 188 12.71 -6.00 -4.22
CA ARG A 188 13.80 -6.56 -3.42
C ARG A 188 13.68 -8.11 -3.40
N PRO A 189 14.79 -8.85 -3.16
CA PRO A 189 14.76 -10.32 -3.13
C PRO A 189 13.85 -10.89 -2.04
N TYR A 190 13.68 -12.20 -1.94
CA TYR A 190 12.92 -12.76 -0.81
C TYR A 190 13.50 -12.37 0.56
N SER A 191 12.62 -12.25 1.55
CA SER A 191 12.99 -12.04 2.94
C SER A 191 13.80 -13.23 3.47
N LYS A 192 14.70 -12.98 4.44
CA LYS A 192 15.30 -14.05 5.25
C LYS A 192 14.24 -14.82 6.07
N ASP A 193 13.13 -14.16 6.38
CA ASP A 193 11.97 -14.72 7.08
C ASP A 193 10.90 -15.25 6.10
N LYS A 194 11.23 -15.54 4.84
CA LYS A 194 10.29 -16.13 3.88
C LYS A 194 9.65 -17.40 4.46
N GLY A 195 8.32 -17.49 4.38
CA GLY A 195 7.53 -18.60 4.94
C GLY A 195 7.24 -18.48 6.43
N ASN A 196 7.86 -17.51 7.14
CA ASN A 196 7.59 -17.23 8.55
C ASN A 196 6.33 -16.36 8.72
N PHE A 197 5.21 -16.82 8.16
CA PHE A 197 3.93 -16.14 8.28
C PHE A 197 2.76 -17.09 8.50
N LYS A 198 1.66 -16.57 9.05
CA LYS A 198 0.36 -17.25 9.13
C LYS A 198 -0.77 -16.34 8.68
N ASN A 199 -1.77 -16.89 8.01
CA ASN A 199 -3.02 -16.20 7.73
C ASN A 199 -3.92 -16.27 8.96
N ILE A 200 -4.38 -15.12 9.48
CA ILE A 200 -5.19 -15.06 10.70
C ILE A 200 -6.35 -14.07 10.59
N GLY A 201 -7.47 -14.39 11.25
CA GLY A 201 -8.60 -13.48 11.39
C GLY A 201 -9.10 -12.88 10.07
N TRP A 202 -9.65 -11.68 10.17
CA TRP A 202 -10.02 -10.83 9.03
C TRP A 202 -10.23 -9.39 9.48
N VAL A 203 -10.23 -8.47 8.52
CA VAL A 203 -10.67 -7.08 8.69
C VAL A 203 -11.65 -6.69 7.60
N PHE A 204 -12.52 -5.73 7.92
CA PHE A 204 -13.33 -5.05 6.92
C PHE A 204 -12.61 -3.78 6.47
N ARG A 205 -12.76 -3.41 5.21
CA ARG A 205 -12.43 -2.08 4.71
C ARG A 205 -13.73 -1.32 4.56
N LEU A 206 -13.84 -0.21 5.26
CA LEU A 206 -15.02 0.66 5.19
C LEU A 206 -15.19 1.21 3.77
N PHE A 207 -16.45 1.30 3.37
CA PHE A 207 -16.88 1.86 2.09
C PHE A 207 -16.46 3.33 2.02
N SER A 208 -15.72 3.72 0.98
CA SER A 208 -15.20 5.09 0.83
C SER A 208 -16.10 6.03 0.03
N GLY A 209 -17.36 5.65 -0.23
CA GLY A 209 -18.34 6.53 -0.89
C GLY A 209 -18.46 6.40 -2.41
N ASN A 210 -17.67 5.56 -3.09
CA ASN A 210 -17.76 5.37 -4.55
C ASN A 210 -18.07 3.90 -4.93
N PRO A 211 -19.34 3.54 -5.19
CA PRO A 211 -19.75 2.16 -5.48
C PRO A 211 -19.05 1.53 -6.69
N GLN A 212 -18.84 2.32 -7.77
CA GLN A 212 -18.24 1.83 -9.03
C GLN A 212 -16.79 1.36 -8.83
N GLN A 213 -16.12 1.86 -7.80
CA GLN A 213 -14.77 1.47 -7.44
C GLN A 213 -14.73 0.32 -6.43
N GLU A 214 -15.84 -0.02 -5.77
CA GLU A 214 -15.84 -0.97 -4.65
C GLU A 214 -16.35 -2.36 -5.08
N GLU A 215 -16.95 -2.49 -6.26
CA GLU A 215 -17.28 -3.80 -6.85
C GLU A 215 -16.03 -4.65 -7.15
N ASN A 216 -16.14 -5.95 -6.91
CA ASN A 216 -15.09 -6.94 -7.17
C ASN A 216 -15.11 -7.45 -8.61
N LYS A 217 -15.09 -6.51 -9.57
CA LYS A 217 -15.02 -6.78 -11.01
C LYS A 217 -13.66 -6.37 -11.59
N LYS A 218 -13.22 -7.01 -12.68
CA LYS A 218 -11.93 -6.73 -13.33
C LYS A 218 -11.87 -5.30 -13.88
N GLU A 219 -13.01 -4.80 -14.37
CA GLU A 219 -13.21 -3.44 -14.85
C GLU A 219 -13.01 -2.44 -13.71
N ALA A 220 -13.62 -2.70 -12.54
CA ALA A 220 -13.49 -1.86 -11.35
C ALA A 220 -12.04 -1.77 -10.86
N SER A 221 -11.26 -2.87 -10.92
CA SER A 221 -9.83 -2.84 -10.60
C SER A 221 -9.03 -1.93 -11.52
N SER A 222 -9.33 -1.93 -12.83
CA SER A 222 -8.68 -1.06 -13.81
C SER A 222 -9.05 0.41 -13.62
N ILE A 223 -10.33 0.69 -13.34
CA ILE A 223 -10.84 2.03 -13.02
C ILE A 223 -10.19 2.56 -11.74
N ARG A 224 -10.11 1.75 -10.68
CA ARG A 224 -9.40 2.11 -9.43
C ARG A 224 -7.94 2.48 -9.69
N ALA A 225 -7.24 1.68 -10.49
CA ALA A 225 -5.85 1.98 -10.82
C ALA A 225 -5.72 3.30 -11.59
N PHE A 226 -6.58 3.53 -12.57
CA PHE A 226 -6.61 4.76 -13.36
C PHE A 226 -6.94 6.00 -12.52
N ASN A 227 -8.03 5.96 -11.76
CA ASN A 227 -8.46 7.07 -10.90
C ASN A 227 -7.42 7.39 -9.82
N ARG A 228 -6.71 6.37 -9.32
CA ARG A 228 -5.61 6.59 -8.38
C ARG A 228 -4.47 7.38 -9.00
N LEU A 229 -4.06 7.04 -10.22
CA LEU A 229 -2.98 7.77 -10.91
C LEU A 229 -3.38 9.22 -11.16
N LEU A 230 -4.62 9.46 -11.59
CA LEU A 230 -5.16 10.82 -11.74
C LEU A 230 -5.19 11.59 -10.41
N ALA A 231 -5.64 10.95 -9.34
CA ALA A 231 -5.70 11.59 -8.02
C ALA A 231 -4.30 11.94 -7.51
N ILE A 232 -3.32 11.03 -7.67
CA ILE A 232 -1.92 11.29 -7.32
C ILE A 232 -1.40 12.51 -8.08
N GLN A 233 -1.54 12.51 -9.40
CA GLN A 233 -1.10 13.63 -10.23
C GLN A 233 -1.74 14.94 -9.79
N SER A 234 -3.08 14.97 -9.71
CA SER A 234 -3.82 16.17 -9.30
C SER A 234 -3.42 16.65 -7.90
N SER A 235 -3.18 15.76 -6.95
CA SER A 235 -2.74 16.15 -5.59
C SER A 235 -1.33 16.74 -5.59
N LEU A 236 -0.40 16.19 -6.38
CA LEU A 236 0.96 16.71 -6.47
C LEU A 236 1.01 18.04 -7.22
N ASP A 237 0.25 18.17 -8.32
CA ASP A 237 0.12 19.44 -9.05
C ASP A 237 -0.43 20.54 -8.15
N SER A 238 -1.50 20.26 -7.38
CA SER A 238 -2.05 21.22 -6.42
C SER A 238 -1.08 21.56 -5.29
N LEU A 239 -0.25 20.60 -4.86
CA LEU A 239 0.77 20.84 -3.85
C LEU A 239 1.89 21.75 -4.39
N ASP A 240 2.39 21.46 -5.60
CA ASP A 240 3.37 22.28 -6.31
C ASP A 240 2.84 23.71 -6.53
N GLU A 241 1.59 23.85 -6.98
CA GLU A 241 0.92 25.16 -7.12
C GLU A 241 0.77 25.90 -5.79
N SER A 242 0.51 25.19 -4.69
CA SER A 242 0.33 25.81 -3.38
C SER A 242 1.64 26.33 -2.78
N ILE A 243 2.75 25.66 -3.05
CA ILE A 243 4.08 26.00 -2.55
C ILE A 243 4.71 27.12 -3.40
N ALA A 244 4.39 27.19 -4.70
CA ALA A 244 4.89 28.24 -5.60
C ALA A 244 4.23 29.63 -5.42
N ARG A 245 3.18 29.75 -4.59
CA ARG A 245 2.44 31.00 -4.33
C ARG A 245 2.93 31.71 -3.08
#